data_AF-A0A7C1HHY3-F1
#
_entry.id   AF-A0A7C1HHY3-F1
#
_cell.length_a   1.000
_cell.length_b   1.000
_cell.length_c   1.000
_cell.angle_alpha   90.00
_cell.angle_beta   90.00
_cell.angle_gamma   90.00
#
_symmetry.space_group_name_H-M   'P 1'
#
loop_
_entity.id
_entity.type
_entity.pdbx_description
1 polymer ?
#
loop_
_entity_poly.entity_id
_entity_poly.type
_entity_poly.pdbx_seq_one_letter_code
_entity_poly.pdbx_strand_id
1 'polypeptide(L)'
;MNQDLAIIALGIALGMIFFQRTGFSPGGIISPGLLALNMYSFHSLAWTIVFSMLVFSLLEICIRLLGIYGRQRVATALMLAALLRLAAGNVMLFDPFWLGWVIPGLVAADVQRQGILPTFSGLIAVSGTAFLIGGLLL
;
A
#
# COMPACT_ATOMS: atom_id res chain seq x y z
N MET A 1 15.34 0.79 -15.54
CA MET A 1 15.29 -0.65 -15.17
C MET A 1 16.13 -0.99 -13.95
N ASN A 2 17.46 -0.75 -13.93
CA ASN A 2 18.27 -1.02 -12.73
C ASN A 2 18.00 -0.02 -11.59
N GLN A 3 17.71 1.24 -11.94
CA GLN A 3 17.45 2.31 -10.99
C GLN A 3 16.10 2.13 -10.26
N ASP A 4 15.06 1.66 -10.97
CA ASP A 4 13.73 1.45 -10.40
C ASP A 4 13.73 0.33 -9.34
N LEU A 5 14.45 -0.76 -9.62
CA LEU A 5 14.64 -1.86 -8.68
C LEU A 5 15.42 -1.42 -7.43
N ALA A 6 16.42 -0.54 -7.59
CA ALA A 6 17.17 0.01 -6.47
C ALA A 6 16.27 0.85 -5.55
N ILE A 7 15.38 1.68 -6.11
CA ILE A 7 14.43 2.48 -5.32
C ILE A 7 13.42 1.58 -4.59
N ILE A 8 12.90 0.54 -5.24
CA ILE A 8 11.99 -0.42 -4.57
C ILE A 8 12.72 -1.13 -3.43
N ALA A 9 13.93 -1.65 -3.67
CA ALA A 9 14.72 -2.35 -2.66
C ALA A 9 15.04 -1.44 -1.46
N LEU A 10 15.38 -0.17 -1.74
CA LEU A 10 15.64 0.84 -0.73
C LEU A 10 14.39 1.17 0.08
N GLY A 11 13.23 1.30 -0.57
CA GLY A 11 11.95 1.50 0.12
C GLY A 11 11.53 0.31 0.99
N ILE A 12 11.78 -0.92 0.53
CA ILE A 12 11.57 -2.14 1.34
C ILE A 12 12.50 -2.13 2.57
N ALA A 13 13.79 -1.84 2.37
CA ALA A 13 14.77 -1.79 3.46
C ALA A 13 14.41 -0.73 4.50
N LEU A 14 14.05 0.49 4.06
CA LEU A 14 13.59 1.55 4.95
C LEU A 14 12.29 1.18 5.66
N GLY A 15 11.34 0.53 4.97
CA GLY A 15 10.11 0.03 5.57
C GLY A 15 10.37 -0.99 6.67
N MET A 16 11.36 -1.88 6.47
CA MET A 16 11.78 -2.85 7.49
C MET A 16 12.44 -2.16 8.70
N ILE A 17 13.32 -1.19 8.46
CA ILE A 17 13.95 -0.40 9.55
C ILE A 17 12.87 0.34 10.35
N PHE A 18 11.92 0.98 9.66
CA PHE A 18 10.82 1.69 10.30
C PHE A 18 9.94 0.74 11.13
N PHE A 19 9.60 -0.42 10.56
CA PHE A 19 8.83 -1.45 11.26
C PHE A 19 9.56 -1.94 12.52
N GLN A 20 10.88 -2.14 12.45
CA GLN A 20 11.65 -2.61 13.58
C GLN A 20 11.80 -1.56 14.69
N ARG A 21 11.76 -0.27 14.35
CA ARG A 21 11.86 0.83 15.32
C ARG A 21 10.51 1.20 15.95
N THR A 22 9.43 1.18 15.19
CA THR A 22 8.12 1.68 15.62
C THR A 22 7.12 0.57 15.94
N GLY A 23 7.33 -0.65 15.42
CA GLY A 23 6.37 -1.75 15.48
C GLY A 23 5.19 -1.61 14.51
N PHE A 24 5.07 -0.48 13.79
CA PHE A 24 4.00 -0.22 12.84
C PHE A 24 4.41 -0.54 11.40
N SER A 25 3.51 -1.16 10.64
CA SER A 25 3.73 -1.49 9.24
C SER A 25 3.37 -0.29 8.35
N PRO A 26 4.22 0.15 7.42
CA PRO A 26 3.95 1.31 6.56
C PRO A 26 3.00 0.95 5.39
N GLY A 27 1.90 0.26 5.67
CA GLY A 27 0.90 -0.14 4.65
C GLY A 27 1.33 -1.32 3.78
N GLY A 28 2.21 -2.18 4.28
CA GLY A 28 2.76 -3.36 3.63
C GLY A 28 4.26 -3.23 3.38
N ILE A 29 4.97 -4.37 3.32
CA ILE A 29 6.44 -4.38 3.15
C ILE A 29 6.87 -3.73 1.83
N ILE A 30 6.06 -3.89 0.78
CA ILE A 30 6.41 -3.46 -0.59
C ILE A 30 5.81 -2.08 -0.93
N SER A 31 4.69 -1.73 -0.29
CA SER A 31 3.92 -0.51 -0.55
C SER A 31 4.72 0.80 -0.54
N PRO A 32 5.57 1.10 0.45
CA PRO A 32 6.29 2.38 0.47
C PRO A 32 7.35 2.49 -0.65
N GLY A 33 8.00 1.39 -1.03
CA GLY A 33 8.99 1.40 -2.13
C GLY A 33 8.33 1.57 -3.50
N LEU A 34 7.18 0.94 -3.71
CA LEU A 34 6.39 1.10 -4.92
C LEU A 34 5.73 2.48 -5.03
N LEU A 35 5.28 3.05 -3.90
CA LEU A 35 4.80 4.43 -3.85
C LEU A 35 5.93 5.43 -4.09
N ALA A 36 7.16 5.17 -3.61
CA ALA A 36 8.31 6.03 -3.84
C ALA A 36 8.59 6.21 -5.34
N LEU A 37 8.46 5.15 -6.14
CA LEU A 37 8.59 5.25 -7.60
C LEU A 37 7.54 6.15 -8.27
N ASN A 38 6.32 6.16 -7.73
CA ASN A 38 5.19 6.88 -8.31
C ASN A 38 4.86 8.19 -7.60
N MET A 39 5.69 8.63 -6.63
CA MET A 39 5.49 9.86 -5.86
C MET A 39 5.49 11.12 -6.73
N TYR A 40 6.01 11.07 -7.95
CA TYR A 40 5.90 12.16 -8.92
C TYR A 40 4.44 12.51 -9.30
N SER A 41 3.49 11.60 -9.09
CA SER A 41 2.08 11.82 -9.40
C SER A 41 1.22 11.84 -8.13
N PHE A 42 0.92 13.03 -7.60
CA PHE A 42 0.03 13.20 -6.43
C PHE A 42 -1.33 12.51 -6.61
N HIS A 43 -1.80 12.41 -7.85
CA HIS A 43 -3.03 11.71 -8.23
C HIS A 43 -3.00 10.22 -7.86
N SER A 44 -1.87 9.53 -8.06
CA SER A 44 -1.73 8.10 -7.76
C SER A 44 -1.84 7.82 -6.25
N LEU A 45 -1.28 8.72 -5.44
CA LEU A 45 -1.33 8.64 -3.99
C LEU A 45 -2.76 8.85 -3.48
N ALA A 46 -3.47 9.85 -4.01
CA ALA A 46 -4.88 10.10 -3.68
C ALA A 46 -5.78 8.90 -4.02
N TRP A 47 -5.61 8.31 -5.21
CA TRP A 47 -6.36 7.11 -5.60
C TRP A 47 -6.06 5.91 -4.70
N THR A 48 -4.80 5.71 -4.33
CA THR A 48 -4.41 4.62 -3.41
C THR A 48 -5.10 4.75 -2.06
N ILE A 49 -5.16 5.97 -1.51
CA ILE A 49 -5.86 6.23 -0.25
C ILE A 49 -7.35 5.93 -0.39
N VAL A 50 -8.01 6.45 -1.42
CA VAL A 50 -9.45 6.25 -1.64
C VAL A 50 -9.78 4.76 -1.82
N PHE A 51 -9.02 4.04 -2.65
CA PHE A 51 -9.20 2.61 -2.84
C PHE A 51 -8.92 1.80 -1.58
N SER A 52 -7.87 2.14 -0.83
CA SER A 52 -7.57 1.45 0.43
C SER A 52 -8.69 1.62 1.46
N MET A 53 -9.34 2.78 1.51
CA MET A 53 -10.50 3.01 2.38
C MET A 53 -11.72 2.21 1.95
N LEU A 54 -11.95 2.08 0.64
CA LEU A 54 -13.01 1.23 0.10
C LEU A 54 -12.77 -0.25 0.43
N VAL A 55 -11.55 -0.75 0.19
CA VAL A 55 -11.17 -2.13 0.53
C VAL A 55 -11.27 -2.35 2.04
N PHE A 56 -10.81 -1.40 2.86
CA PHE A 56 -10.91 -1.45 4.32
C PHE A 56 -12.36 -1.58 4.77
N SER A 57 -13.26 -0.77 4.21
CA SER A 57 -14.69 -0.81 4.56
C SER A 57 -15.33 -2.15 4.22
N LEU A 58 -15.01 -2.72 3.05
CA LEU A 58 -15.48 -4.06 2.67
C LEU A 58 -14.86 -5.15 3.54
N LEU A 59 -13.58 -5.03 3.87
CA LEU A 59 -12.87 -5.97 4.73
C LEU A 59 -13.49 -6.01 6.13
N GLU A 60 -13.82 -4.85 6.70
CA GLU A 60 -14.51 -4.73 7.99
C GLU A 60 -15.84 -5.49 8.00
N ILE A 61 -16.63 -5.38 6.92
CA ILE A 61 -17.88 -6.12 6.75
C ILE A 61 -17.60 -7.63 6.68
N CYS A 62 -16.65 -8.05 5.86
CA CYS A 62 -16.27 -9.47 5.74
C CYS A 62 -15.77 -10.06 7.05
N ILE A 63 -14.99 -9.31 7.84
CA ILE A 63 -14.49 -9.77 9.15
C ILE A 63 -15.66 -9.95 10.12
N ARG A 64 -16.62 -9.03 10.14
CA ARG A 64 -17.81 -9.14 11.01
C ARG A 64 -18.72 -10.30 10.61
N LEU A 65 -18.87 -10.56 9.30
CA LEU A 65 -19.74 -11.63 8.80
C LEU A 65 -19.10 -13.02 8.89
N LEU A 66 -17.80 -13.14 8.60
CA LEU A 66 -17.12 -14.42 8.44
C LEU A 66 -16.15 -14.75 9.60
N GLY A 67 -15.88 -13.79 10.50
CA GLY A 67 -14.97 -14.00 11.62
C GLY A 67 -13.52 -14.27 11.17
N ILE A 68 -13.04 -13.56 10.14
CA ILE A 68 -11.70 -13.78 9.57
C ILE A 68 -10.64 -13.09 10.42
N TYR A 69 -9.65 -13.85 10.88
CA TYR A 69 -8.54 -13.33 11.71
C TYR A 69 -7.16 -13.74 11.18
N GLY A 70 -6.12 -13.08 11.68
CA GLY A 70 -4.72 -13.43 11.41
C GLY A 70 -4.32 -13.28 9.94
N ARG A 71 -3.66 -14.31 9.38
CA ARG A 71 -3.08 -14.27 8.03
C ARG A 71 -4.14 -14.29 6.92
N GLN A 72 -5.30 -14.90 7.18
CA GLN A 72 -6.43 -14.95 6.24
C GLN A 72 -7.01 -13.55 5.98
N ARG A 73 -6.89 -12.64 6.95
CA ARG A 73 -7.32 -11.25 6.79
C ARG A 73 -6.55 -10.51 5.69
N VAL A 74 -5.23 -10.73 5.59
CA VAL A 74 -4.42 -10.11 4.54
C VAL A 74 -4.80 -10.67 3.17
N ALA A 75 -5.01 -12.00 3.10
CA ALA A 75 -5.44 -12.64 1.86
C ALA A 75 -6.80 -12.13 1.38
N THR A 76 -7.77 -11.97 2.29
CA THR A 76 -9.11 -11.44 1.96
C THR A 76 -9.07 -9.98 1.55
N ALA A 77 -8.23 -9.14 2.17
CA ALA A 77 -8.01 -7.77 1.73
C ALA A 77 -7.45 -7.70 0.29
N LEU A 78 -6.48 -8.55 -0.03
CA LEU A 78 -5.91 -8.65 -1.38
C LEU A 78 -6.95 -9.16 -2.39
N MET A 79 -7.75 -10.16 -2.02
CA MET A 79 -8.84 -10.67 -2.87
C MET A 79 -9.91 -9.61 -3.13
N LEU A 80 -10.31 -8.84 -2.11
CA LEU A 80 -11.27 -7.74 -2.25
C LEU A 80 -10.71 -6.63 -3.16
N ALA A 81 -9.43 -6.27 -3.00
CA ALA A 81 -8.80 -5.30 -3.88
C ALA A 81 -8.74 -5.78 -5.34
N ALA A 82 -8.46 -7.07 -5.57
CA ALA A 82 -8.50 -7.68 -6.89
C ALA A 82 -9.92 -7.70 -7.48
N LEU A 83 -10.94 -8.05 -6.69
CA LEU A 83 -12.34 -8.04 -7.11
C LEU A 83 -12.81 -6.63 -7.48
N LEU A 84 -12.46 -5.62 -6.67
CA LEU A 84 -12.75 -4.23 -6.99
C LEU A 84 -12.08 -3.78 -8.29
N ARG A 85 -10.83 -4.20 -8.54
CA ARG A 85 -10.14 -3.92 -9.81
C ARG A 85 -10.85 -4.56 -11.01
N LEU A 86 -11.30 -5.80 -10.87
CA LEU A 86 -12.08 -6.49 -11.92
C LEU A 86 -13.43 -5.81 -12.16
N ALA A 87 -14.12 -5.42 -11.09
CA ALA A 87 -15.42 -4.75 -11.17
C ALA A 87 -15.33 -3.34 -11.76
N ALA A 88 -14.23 -2.62 -11.51
CA ALA A 88 -13.98 -1.30 -12.10
C ALA A 88 -13.73 -1.35 -13.62
N GLY A 89 -13.42 -2.53 -14.18
CA GLY A 89 -13.20 -2.73 -15.62
C GLY A 89 -12.16 -1.76 -16.21
N ASN A 90 -12.38 -1.35 -17.46
CA ASN A 90 -11.57 -0.32 -18.16
C ASN A 90 -11.98 1.12 -17.83
N VAL A 91 -12.93 1.33 -16.91
CA VAL A 91 -13.44 2.67 -16.56
C VAL A 91 -12.41 3.47 -15.77
N MET A 92 -11.53 2.78 -15.02
CA MET A 92 -10.34 3.39 -14.45
C MET A 92 -9.25 3.53 -15.52
N LEU A 93 -9.25 4.64 -16.25
CA LEU A 93 -8.20 5.10 -17.16
C LEU A 93 -6.86 5.45 -16.44
N PHE A 94 -6.56 4.77 -15.33
CA PHE A 94 -5.30 4.92 -14.59
C PHE A 94 -4.54 3.61 -14.65
N ASP A 95 -3.77 3.45 -15.72
CA ASP A 95 -2.59 2.59 -15.72
C ASP A 95 -1.58 3.15 -14.72
N PRO A 96 -1.20 2.33 -13.72
CA PRO A 96 0.02 1.57 -13.91
C PRO A 96 -0.14 0.09 -13.59
N PHE A 97 0.34 -0.68 -14.55
CA PHE A 97 0.13 -2.09 -14.86
C PHE A 97 0.52 -3.13 -13.77
N TRP A 98 0.94 -2.73 -12.57
CA TRP A 98 1.36 -3.68 -11.51
C TRP A 98 0.96 -3.24 -10.08
N LEU A 99 0.47 -2.01 -9.94
CA LEU A 99 0.44 -1.28 -8.66
C LEU A 99 -0.97 -1.03 -8.09
N GLY A 100 -1.98 -1.00 -8.96
CA GLY A 100 -3.28 -0.42 -8.62
C GLY A 100 -4.17 -1.21 -7.65
N TRP A 101 -3.86 -2.48 -7.36
CA TRP A 101 -4.70 -3.31 -6.47
C TRP A 101 -3.93 -3.88 -5.27
N VAL A 102 -2.66 -4.24 -5.44
CA VAL A 102 -1.87 -4.83 -4.34
C VAL A 102 -1.64 -3.81 -3.23
N ILE A 103 -1.21 -2.59 -3.57
CA ILE A 103 -0.95 -1.54 -2.56
C ILE A 103 -2.21 -1.22 -1.76
N PRO A 104 -3.35 -0.85 -2.36
CA PRO A 104 -4.54 -0.53 -1.57
C PRO A 104 -5.03 -1.73 -0.75
N GLY A 105 -4.86 -2.96 -1.23
CA GLY A 105 -5.16 -4.17 -0.46
C GLY A 105 -4.25 -4.36 0.76
N LEU A 106 -2.93 -4.17 0.62
CA LEU A 106 -1.97 -4.23 1.72
C LEU A 106 -2.20 -3.10 2.73
N VAL A 107 -2.38 -1.87 2.24
CA VAL A 107 -2.66 -0.70 3.06
C VAL A 107 -3.96 -0.91 3.84
N ALA A 108 -5.03 -1.38 3.21
CA ALA A 108 -6.30 -1.68 3.89
C ALA A 108 -6.15 -2.74 5.00
N ALA A 109 -5.36 -3.79 4.74
CA ALA A 109 -5.10 -4.84 5.72
C ALA A 109 -4.34 -4.34 6.95
N ASP A 110 -3.45 -3.37 6.76
CA ASP A 110 -2.70 -2.72 7.83
C ASP A 110 -3.54 -1.65 8.54
N VAL A 111 -4.30 -0.84 7.81
CA VAL A 111 -5.26 0.12 8.39
C VAL A 111 -6.21 -0.60 9.36
N GLN A 112 -6.70 -1.77 8.96
CA GLN A 112 -7.55 -2.59 9.84
C GLN A 112 -6.81 -3.09 11.09
N ARG A 113 -5.50 -3.37 11.01
CA ARG A 113 -4.72 -3.93 12.12
C ARG A 113 -4.35 -2.91 13.19
N GLN A 114 -3.84 -1.77 12.74
CA GLN A 114 -3.12 -0.80 13.57
C GLN A 114 -3.78 0.58 13.51
N GLY A 115 -4.81 0.76 12.69
CA GLY A 115 -5.53 2.01 12.52
C GLY A 115 -5.02 2.85 11.36
N ILE A 116 -5.83 3.84 11.01
CA ILE A 116 -5.63 4.75 9.88
C ILE A 116 -4.36 5.59 10.09
N LEU A 117 -4.27 6.29 11.22
CA LEU A 117 -3.19 7.24 11.50
C LEU A 117 -1.78 6.64 11.41
N PRO A 118 -1.42 5.52 12.10
CA PRO A 118 -0.07 4.98 12.03
C PRO A 118 0.26 4.40 10.65
N THR A 119 -0.74 3.91 9.92
CA THR A 119 -0.51 3.33 8.59
C THR A 119 -0.18 4.41 7.57
N PHE A 120 -1.00 5.47 7.49
CA PHE A 120 -0.75 6.55 6.52
C PHE A 120 0.46 7.41 6.89
N SER A 121 0.72 7.66 8.19
CA SER A 121 1.92 8.41 8.59
C SER A 121 3.19 7.63 8.26
N GLY A 122 3.22 6.33 8.55
CA GLY A 122 4.35 5.46 8.19
C GLY A 122 4.52 5.34 6.67
N LEU A 123 3.43 5.17 5.93
CA LEU A 123 3.45 5.09 4.47
C LEU A 123 4.06 6.35 3.85
N ILE A 124 3.60 7.53 4.25
CA ILE A 124 4.08 8.82 3.73
C ILE A 124 5.53 9.07 4.15
N ALA A 125 5.88 8.80 5.42
CA ALA A 125 7.24 9.02 5.92
C ALA A 125 8.27 8.12 5.22
N VAL A 126 7.99 6.82 5.09
CA VAL A 126 8.91 5.86 4.46
C VAL A 126 8.97 6.08 2.95
N SER A 127 7.81 6.32 2.30
CA SER A 127 7.79 6.59 0.86
C SER A 127 8.51 7.90 0.52
N GLY A 128 8.29 8.97 1.29
CA GLY A 128 8.95 10.26 1.09
C GLY A 128 10.45 10.20 1.33
N THR A 129 10.92 9.47 2.35
CA THR A 129 12.36 9.27 2.58
C THR A 129 13.00 8.44 1.48
N ALA A 130 12.34 7.36 1.04
CA ALA A 130 12.81 6.55 -0.08
C ALA A 130 12.88 7.37 -1.39
N PHE A 131 11.90 8.23 -1.65
CA PHE A 131 11.88 9.12 -2.80
C PHE A 131 13.04 10.14 -2.77
N LEU A 132 13.26 10.81 -1.63
CA LEU A 132 14.34 11.79 -1.49
C LEU A 132 15.71 11.14 -1.66
N ILE A 133 15.92 9.96 -1.08
CA ILE A 133 17.18 9.22 -1.22
C ILE A 133 17.36 8.74 -2.65
N GLY A 134 16.28 8.23 -3.27
CA GLY A 134 16.27 7.82 -4.67
C GLY A 134 16.64 8.96 -5.61
N GLY A 135 16.10 10.16 -5.41
CA GLY A 135 16.42 11.35 -6.22
C GLY A 135 17.76 12.01 -5.92
N LEU A 136 18.42 11.67 -4.79
CA LEU A 136 19.76 12.14 -4.46
C LEU A 136 20.85 11.20 -5.03
N LEU A 137 20.56 9.91 -5.11
CA LEU A 137 21.52 8.87 -5.52
C LEU A 137 21.49 8.53 -7.02
N LEU A 138 20.43 8.94 -7.75
CA LEU A 138 20.18 8.58 -9.15
C LEU A 138 19.90 9.82 -9.99
#